data_AF-A0A9W6WI38-F1
#
_entry.id   AF-A0A9W6WI38-F1
#
_cell.length_a   1.000
_cell.length_b   1.000
_cell.length_c   1.000
_cell.angle_alpha   90.00
_cell.angle_beta   90.00
_cell.angle_gamma   90.00
#
_symmetry.space_group_name_H-M   'P 1'
#
loop_
_entity.id
_entity.type
_entity.pdbx_description
1 polymer ?
#
loop_
_entity_poly.entity_id
_entity_poly.type
_entity_poly.pdbx_seq_one_letter_code
_entity_poly.pdbx_strand_id
1 'polypeptide(L)'
;MTLLLVILQGHCIVNNILHGLFWFLLPSLLVITNDIFAYVCGITFGKTQLIAISPKKTVEGFVGAWICTTIAAVALSHILINYSYITCPVNDLSINYFKPNNCDPDPIFISQIYKVPKDFVVLIGKEFITFKPIYFHSMILGMFASLIAPFGGFFASGLKRAFKIKDFGHSIPGHGGFTDRLDCQFIMGSFSYLYYETFISSHNVNIGNILQTIIINLSGRDILQLVKSLHSYLYKSGVINEETYLKLVELLQ
;
A
#
# COMPACT_ATOMS: atom_id res chain seq x y z
N MET A 1 21.58 18.91 6.33
CA MET A 1 20.89 17.73 6.90
C MET A 1 19.38 17.96 7.00
N THR A 2 18.91 18.97 7.75
CA THR A 2 17.45 19.23 7.90
C THR A 2 16.73 19.57 6.60
N LEU A 3 17.32 20.43 5.75
CA LEU A 3 16.76 20.77 4.44
C LEU A 3 16.62 19.54 3.53
N LEU A 4 17.62 18.65 3.56
CA LEU A 4 17.62 17.41 2.79
C LEU A 4 16.47 16.49 3.24
N LEU A 5 16.26 16.33 4.55
CA LEU A 5 15.17 15.51 5.08
C LEU A 5 13.80 16.07 4.70
N VAL A 6 13.60 17.39 4.82
CA VAL A 6 12.32 18.04 4.49
C VAL A 6 12.03 17.97 2.99
N ILE A 7 13.01 18.27 2.14
CA ILE A 7 12.84 18.22 0.68
C ILE A 7 12.59 16.78 0.23
N LEU A 8 13.33 15.81 0.75
CA LEU A 8 13.15 14.40 0.40
C LEU A 8 11.76 13.89 0.79
N GLN A 9 11.31 14.20 2.02
CA GLN A 9 9.97 13.82 2.47
C GLN A 9 8.88 14.50 1.64
N GLY A 10 9.03 15.79 1.34
CA GLY A 10 8.13 16.51 0.45
C GLY A 10 8.06 15.88 -0.94
N HIS A 11 9.20 15.54 -1.53
CA HIS A 11 9.27 14.87 -2.83
C HIS A 11 8.55 13.52 -2.82
N CYS A 12 8.76 12.69 -1.79
CA CYS A 12 8.05 11.41 -1.64
C CYS A 12 6.53 11.59 -1.57
N ILE A 13 6.05 12.58 -0.80
CA ILE A 13 4.61 12.87 -0.64
C ILE A 13 4.01 13.36 -1.96
N VAL A 14 4.72 14.24 -2.69
CA VAL A 14 4.27 14.72 -4.00
C VAL A 14 4.19 13.56 -4.98
N ASN A 15 5.19 12.69 -5.03
CA ASN A 15 5.16 11.53 -5.93
C ASN A 15 4.02 10.56 -5.58
N ASN A 16 3.72 10.32 -4.30
CA ASN A 16 2.52 9.55 -3.91
C ASN A 16 1.25 10.14 -4.51
N ILE A 17 1.07 11.46 -4.49
CA ILE A 17 -0.10 12.12 -5.06
C ILE A 17 -0.15 11.94 -6.58
N LEU A 18 1.01 12.03 -7.26
CA LEU A 18 1.11 11.87 -8.71
C LEU A 18 0.80 10.43 -9.17
N HIS A 19 1.23 9.42 -8.42
CA HIS A 19 0.88 8.01 -8.70
C HIS A 19 -0.59 7.67 -8.43
N GLY A 20 -1.35 8.61 -7.86
CA GLY A 20 -2.77 8.48 -7.56
C GLY A 20 -3.06 8.86 -6.11
N LEU A 21 -4.13 9.60 -5.90
CA LEU A 21 -4.49 10.13 -4.58
C LEU A 21 -4.65 9.03 -3.53
N PHE A 22 -4.96 7.80 -3.94
CA PHE A 22 -4.97 6.61 -3.10
C PHE A 22 -3.71 6.45 -2.24
N TRP A 23 -2.53 6.61 -2.85
CA TRP A 23 -1.22 6.42 -2.20
C TRP A 23 -0.85 7.53 -1.22
N PHE A 24 -1.61 8.63 -1.21
CA PHE A 24 -1.50 9.67 -0.21
C PHE A 24 -2.60 9.53 0.85
N LEU A 25 -3.84 9.35 0.41
CA LEU A 25 -5.03 9.40 1.24
C LEU A 25 -5.16 8.17 2.15
N LEU A 26 -4.96 6.96 1.63
CA LEU A 26 -5.06 5.75 2.44
C LEU A 26 -4.02 5.76 3.58
N PRO A 27 -2.70 5.93 3.34
CA PRO A 27 -1.71 6.00 4.41
C PRO A 27 -1.99 7.09 5.44
N SER A 28 -2.45 8.27 5.00
CA SER A 28 -2.79 9.37 5.90
C SER A 28 -3.94 9.03 6.84
N LEU A 29 -5.01 8.44 6.28
CA LEU A 29 -6.17 7.99 7.05
C LEU A 29 -5.82 6.83 7.99
N LEU A 30 -4.88 5.96 7.64
CA LEU A 30 -4.42 4.88 8.51
C LEU A 30 -3.70 5.40 9.75
N VAL A 31 -2.86 6.42 9.63
CA VAL A 31 -2.21 7.06 10.78
C VAL A 31 -3.24 7.69 11.71
N ILE A 32 -4.24 8.40 11.14
CA ILE A 32 -5.33 9.00 11.92
C ILE A 32 -6.14 7.91 12.64
N THR A 33 -6.49 6.86 11.92
CA THR A 33 -7.24 5.72 12.44
C THR A 33 -6.48 5.01 13.56
N ASN A 34 -5.16 4.86 13.41
CA ASN A 34 -4.30 4.29 14.44
C ASN A 34 -4.29 5.13 15.71
N ASP A 35 -4.15 6.46 15.61
CA ASP A 35 -4.18 7.35 16.78
C ASP A 35 -5.52 7.28 17.53
N ILE A 36 -6.64 7.19 16.79
CA ILE A 36 -7.98 7.02 17.36
C ILE A 36 -8.09 5.68 18.10
N PHE A 37 -7.72 4.57 17.46
CA PHE A 37 -7.84 3.25 18.09
C PHE A 37 -6.84 3.04 19.23
N ALA A 38 -5.64 3.65 19.16
CA ALA A 38 -4.68 3.63 20.25
C ALA A 38 -5.22 4.35 21.48
N TYR A 39 -5.92 5.47 21.29
CA TYR A 39 -6.60 6.19 22.36
C TYR A 39 -7.77 5.40 22.93
N VAL A 40 -8.66 4.88 22.07
CA VAL A 40 -9.85 4.12 22.49
C VAL A 40 -9.45 2.84 23.25
N CYS A 41 -8.57 2.02 22.68
CA CYS A 41 -8.09 0.79 23.33
C CYS A 41 -7.23 1.11 24.56
N GLY A 42 -6.51 2.23 24.54
CA GLY A 42 -5.68 2.69 25.65
C GLY A 42 -6.50 3.08 26.87
N ILE A 43 -7.67 3.70 26.70
CA ILE A 43 -8.57 4.04 27.82
C ILE A 43 -9.33 2.82 28.34
N THR A 44 -9.76 1.92 27.46
CA THR A 44 -10.60 0.78 27.86
C THR A 44 -9.79 -0.35 28.50
N PHE A 45 -8.58 -0.63 28.01
CA PHE A 45 -7.78 -1.77 28.43
C PHE A 45 -6.38 -1.41 28.94
N GLY A 46 -5.98 -0.13 28.87
CA GLY A 46 -4.62 0.30 29.20
C GLY A 46 -4.26 0.14 30.67
N LYS A 47 -3.21 -0.63 30.94
CA LYS A 47 -2.67 -0.84 32.29
C LYS A 47 -1.16 -0.66 32.30
N THR A 48 -0.48 -1.09 31.24
CA THR A 48 0.99 -1.06 31.17
C THR A 48 1.47 0.09 30.30
N GLN A 49 2.37 0.91 30.85
CA GLN A 49 2.96 2.04 30.12
C GLN A 49 3.95 1.55 29.06
N LEU A 50 3.87 2.11 27.85
CA LEU A 50 4.74 1.73 26.74
C LEU A 50 6.14 2.37 26.84
N ILE A 51 6.22 3.68 27.09
CA ILE A 51 7.48 4.45 27.12
C ILE A 51 7.44 5.50 28.23
N ALA A 52 8.55 5.63 28.99
CA ALA A 52 8.72 6.61 30.08
C ALA A 52 8.50 8.08 29.64
N ILE A 53 8.93 8.43 28.41
CA ILE A 53 8.83 9.77 27.82
C ILE A 53 7.36 10.18 27.56
N SER A 54 6.44 9.22 27.44
CA SER A 54 5.02 9.46 27.13
C SER A 54 4.11 8.65 28.08
N PRO A 55 3.80 9.18 29.27
CA PRO A 55 3.13 8.43 30.33
C PRO A 55 1.70 7.99 30.03
N LYS A 56 1.06 8.60 29.03
CA LYS A 56 -0.32 8.29 28.64
C LYS A 56 -0.44 7.17 27.61
N LYS A 57 0.67 6.70 27.03
CA LYS A 57 0.64 5.66 25.99
C LYS A 57 0.83 4.28 26.62
N THR A 58 -0.08 3.38 26.33
CA THR A 58 -0.14 2.03 26.91
C THR A 58 0.19 0.94 25.88
N VAL A 59 0.70 -0.20 26.34
CA VAL A 59 1.02 -1.34 25.47
C VAL A 59 -0.27 -1.95 24.92
N GLU A 60 -1.31 -2.06 25.74
CA GLU A 60 -2.60 -2.61 25.32
C GLU A 60 -3.26 -1.71 24.27
N GLY A 61 -3.13 -0.39 24.43
CA GLY A 61 -3.57 0.58 23.42
C GLY A 61 -2.84 0.39 22.10
N PHE A 62 -1.52 0.18 22.14
CA PHE A 62 -0.71 -0.05 20.95
C PHE A 62 -1.06 -1.35 20.22
N VAL A 63 -1.21 -2.46 20.95
CA VAL A 63 -1.59 -3.76 20.37
C VAL A 63 -3.04 -3.74 19.84
N GLY A 64 -3.96 -3.13 20.57
CA GLY A 64 -5.35 -2.95 20.12
C GLY A 64 -5.42 -2.11 18.83
N ALA A 65 -4.66 -1.02 18.77
CA ALA A 65 -4.56 -0.19 17.57
C ALA A 65 -4.01 -0.96 16.38
N TRP A 66 -3.03 -1.85 16.57
CA TRP A 66 -2.47 -2.66 15.48
C TRP A 66 -3.52 -3.56 14.83
N ILE A 67 -4.30 -4.27 15.63
CA ILE A 67 -5.36 -5.15 15.13
C ILE A 67 -6.45 -4.32 14.43
N CYS A 68 -6.95 -3.27 15.09
CA CYS A 68 -8.03 -2.44 14.55
C CYS A 68 -7.61 -1.68 13.28
N THR A 69 -6.39 -1.13 13.23
CA THR A 69 -5.87 -0.40 12.06
C THR A 69 -5.66 -1.33 10.89
N THR A 70 -5.19 -2.56 11.12
CA THR A 70 -5.02 -3.55 10.04
C THR A 70 -6.36 -3.93 9.42
N ILE A 71 -7.40 -4.14 10.23
CA ILE A 71 -8.77 -4.40 9.74
C ILE A 71 -9.32 -3.17 9.02
N ALA A 72 -9.14 -1.98 9.60
CA ALA A 72 -9.57 -0.72 9.01
C ALA A 72 -8.87 -0.44 7.68
N ALA A 73 -7.64 -0.92 7.47
CA ALA A 73 -6.94 -0.75 6.20
C ALA A 73 -7.62 -1.46 5.04
N VAL A 74 -8.06 -2.71 5.28
CA VAL A 74 -8.83 -3.46 4.29
C VAL A 74 -10.18 -2.77 4.06
N ALA A 75 -10.90 -2.43 5.12
CA ALA A 75 -12.21 -1.78 5.02
C ALA A 75 -12.15 -0.43 4.29
N LEU A 76 -11.19 0.42 4.62
CA LEU A 76 -11.02 1.73 4.01
C LEU A 76 -10.56 1.61 2.56
N SER A 77 -9.65 0.67 2.25
CA SER A 77 -9.28 0.41 0.87
C SER A 77 -10.50 0.00 0.02
N HIS A 78 -11.38 -0.84 0.55
CA HIS A 78 -12.63 -1.22 -0.13
C HIS A 78 -13.51 -0.02 -0.48
N ILE A 79 -13.60 0.97 0.41
CA ILE A 79 -14.37 2.20 0.18
C ILE A 79 -13.68 3.07 -0.89
N LEU A 80 -12.37 3.28 -0.78
CA LEU A 80 -11.62 4.20 -1.64
C LEU A 80 -11.52 3.73 -3.10
N ILE A 81 -11.43 2.41 -3.34
CA ILE A 81 -11.30 1.84 -4.70
C ILE A 81 -12.53 2.12 -5.57
N ASN A 82 -13.69 2.38 -4.97
CA ASN A 82 -14.91 2.67 -5.73
C ASN A 82 -14.88 4.04 -6.43
N TYR A 83 -13.94 4.92 -6.07
CA TYR A 83 -13.81 6.25 -6.63
C TYR A 83 -12.64 6.31 -7.61
N SER A 84 -12.94 6.38 -8.91
CA SER A 84 -11.92 6.44 -9.98
C SER A 84 -10.97 7.63 -9.84
N TYR A 85 -11.46 8.77 -9.35
CA TYR A 85 -10.64 9.94 -9.06
C TYR A 85 -9.49 9.66 -8.07
N ILE A 86 -9.68 8.71 -7.15
CA ILE A 86 -8.69 8.38 -6.12
C ILE A 86 -7.65 7.40 -6.66
N THR A 87 -8.07 6.45 -7.49
CA THR A 87 -7.20 5.39 -8.04
C THR A 87 -6.41 5.82 -9.26
N CYS A 88 -6.88 6.82 -10.02
CA CYS A 88 -6.21 7.25 -11.25
C CYS A 88 -4.93 8.06 -10.97
N PRO A 89 -3.80 7.75 -11.64
CA PRO A 89 -2.61 8.59 -11.60
C PRO A 89 -2.85 9.95 -12.29
N VAL A 90 -2.14 10.97 -11.84
CA VAL A 90 -2.22 12.33 -12.39
C VAL A 90 -1.13 12.51 -13.43
N ASN A 91 -1.51 12.43 -14.70
CA ASN A 91 -0.58 12.59 -15.83
C ASN A 91 -0.44 14.05 -16.28
N ASP A 92 -1.48 14.87 -16.09
CA ASP A 92 -1.49 16.30 -16.45
C ASP A 92 -2.01 17.15 -15.29
N LEU A 93 -1.37 18.29 -15.03
CA LEU A 93 -1.80 19.30 -14.04
C LEU A 93 -3.04 20.11 -14.51
N SER A 94 -3.60 19.78 -15.67
CA SER A 94 -4.82 20.39 -16.21
C SER A 94 -6.06 19.78 -15.55
N ILE A 95 -6.30 20.20 -14.30
CA ILE A 95 -7.41 19.69 -13.47
C ILE A 95 -8.75 20.19 -14.03
N ASN A 96 -9.30 19.50 -15.02
CA ASN A 96 -10.71 19.64 -15.37
C ASN A 96 -11.53 18.89 -14.34
N TYR A 97 -11.97 19.60 -13.28
CA TYR A 97 -12.88 19.08 -12.24
C TYR A 97 -14.13 18.38 -12.82
N PHE A 98 -14.54 18.78 -14.03
CA PHE A 98 -15.72 18.29 -14.72
C PHE A 98 -15.50 17.14 -15.71
N LYS A 99 -14.25 16.70 -15.93
CA LYS A 99 -13.98 15.45 -16.66
C LYS A 99 -13.58 14.38 -15.63
N PRO A 100 -14.46 13.41 -15.31
CA PRO A 100 -13.98 12.23 -14.61
C PRO A 100 -12.90 11.59 -15.48
N ASN A 101 -11.70 11.39 -14.90
CA ASN A 101 -10.63 10.68 -15.58
C ASN A 101 -11.13 9.26 -15.85
N ASN A 102 -11.55 8.99 -17.08
CA ASN A 102 -11.63 7.63 -17.61
C ASN A 102 -10.18 7.18 -17.82
N CYS A 103 -9.52 6.81 -16.72
CA CYS A 103 -8.25 6.12 -16.76
C CYS A 103 -8.51 4.63 -16.56
N ASP A 104 -7.66 3.79 -17.16
CA ASP A 104 -7.59 2.39 -16.77
C ASP A 104 -6.84 2.31 -15.44
N PRO A 105 -7.47 1.81 -14.36
CA PRO A 105 -6.82 1.72 -13.07
C PRO A 105 -5.71 0.67 -13.10
N ASP A 106 -4.68 0.87 -12.27
CA ASP A 106 -3.59 -0.10 -12.15
C ASP A 106 -4.13 -1.52 -11.85
N PRO A 107 -3.49 -2.58 -12.37
CA PRO A 107 -3.94 -3.97 -12.21
C PRO A 107 -4.15 -4.42 -10.76
N ILE A 108 -3.52 -3.72 -9.79
CA ILE A 108 -3.67 -3.95 -8.35
C ILE A 108 -5.10 -3.69 -7.83
N PHE A 109 -5.86 -2.83 -8.50
CA PHE A 109 -7.23 -2.46 -8.12
C PHE A 109 -8.29 -3.37 -8.76
N ILE A 110 -7.86 -4.18 -9.74
CA ILE A 110 -8.68 -5.12 -10.49
C ILE A 110 -8.58 -6.51 -9.84
N SER A 111 -9.66 -7.28 -9.89
CA SER A 111 -9.67 -8.65 -9.39
C SER A 111 -8.80 -9.55 -10.26
N GLN A 112 -7.85 -10.26 -9.64
CA GLN A 112 -6.99 -11.22 -10.32
C GLN A 112 -7.27 -12.64 -9.81
N ILE A 113 -7.02 -13.64 -10.66
CA ILE A 113 -7.22 -15.06 -10.33
C ILE A 113 -5.88 -15.63 -9.87
N TYR A 114 -5.81 -16.10 -8.62
CA TYR A 114 -4.62 -16.73 -8.06
C TYR A 114 -4.80 -18.23 -7.91
N LYS A 115 -3.76 -18.98 -8.27
CA LYS A 115 -3.69 -20.43 -8.04
C LYS A 115 -3.24 -20.67 -6.60
N VAL A 116 -4.06 -21.40 -5.85
CA VAL A 116 -3.77 -21.72 -4.45
C VAL A 116 -2.65 -22.77 -4.38
N PRO A 117 -1.63 -22.61 -3.52
CA PRO A 117 -0.63 -23.65 -3.30
C PRO A 117 -1.29 -24.94 -2.81
N LYS A 118 -0.75 -26.10 -3.21
CA LYS A 118 -1.38 -27.41 -2.99
C LYS A 118 -1.73 -27.67 -1.52
N ASP A 119 -0.91 -27.21 -0.58
CA ASP A 119 -1.13 -27.36 0.86
C ASP A 119 -2.38 -26.62 1.35
N PHE A 120 -2.66 -25.46 0.76
CA PHE A 120 -3.83 -24.64 1.09
C PHE A 120 -5.10 -25.07 0.36
N VAL A 121 -4.99 -25.84 -0.74
CA VAL A 121 -6.15 -26.39 -1.45
C VAL A 121 -6.94 -27.34 -0.56
N VAL A 122 -6.27 -28.13 0.27
CA VAL A 122 -6.91 -29.05 1.24
C VAL A 122 -7.74 -28.28 2.27
N LEU A 123 -7.26 -27.10 2.68
CA LEU A 123 -7.94 -26.26 3.68
C LEU A 123 -9.12 -25.46 3.08
N ILE A 124 -8.94 -24.90 1.88
CA ILE A 124 -9.88 -23.95 1.29
C ILE A 124 -10.91 -24.66 0.37
N GLY A 125 -10.59 -25.86 -0.12
CA GLY A 125 -11.46 -26.63 -1.03
C GLY A 125 -11.63 -26.01 -2.41
N LYS A 126 -10.84 -24.98 -2.76
CA LYS A 126 -10.85 -24.30 -4.07
C LYS A 126 -9.43 -24.16 -4.60
N GLU A 127 -9.26 -24.49 -5.88
CA GLU A 127 -7.98 -24.35 -6.58
C GLU A 127 -7.68 -22.91 -7.03
N PHE A 128 -8.73 -22.10 -7.19
CA PHE A 128 -8.65 -20.72 -7.67
C PHE A 128 -9.41 -19.79 -6.72
N ILE A 129 -8.77 -18.68 -6.34
CA ILE A 129 -9.37 -17.62 -5.54
C ILE A 129 -9.25 -16.30 -6.30
N THR A 130 -10.36 -15.57 -6.36
CA THR A 130 -10.40 -14.21 -6.90
C THR A 130 -10.23 -13.21 -5.75
N PHE A 131 -9.16 -12.42 -5.78
CA PHE A 131 -9.00 -11.31 -4.85
C PHE A 131 -8.33 -10.13 -5.54
N LYS A 132 -8.62 -8.91 -5.05
CA LYS A 132 -7.95 -7.69 -5.51
C LYS A 132 -6.62 -7.54 -4.76
N PRO A 133 -5.46 -7.48 -5.44
CA PRO A 133 -4.14 -7.43 -4.81
C PRO A 133 -4.00 -6.30 -3.78
N ILE A 134 -4.68 -5.18 -4.01
CA ILE A 134 -4.67 -4.02 -3.13
C ILE A 134 -5.04 -4.29 -1.67
N TYR A 135 -5.88 -5.29 -1.38
CA TYR A 135 -6.21 -5.63 0.01
C TYR A 135 -5.01 -6.17 0.79
N PHE A 136 -4.12 -6.90 0.11
CA PHE A 136 -2.89 -7.37 0.72
C PHE A 136 -1.91 -6.21 0.96
N HIS A 137 -1.77 -5.32 -0.02
CA HIS A 137 -0.92 -4.14 0.12
C HIS A 137 -1.44 -3.17 1.20
N SER A 138 -2.76 -2.96 1.31
CA SER A 138 -3.35 -2.11 2.34
C SER A 138 -3.15 -2.69 3.74
N MET A 139 -3.20 -4.01 3.89
CA MET A 139 -2.86 -4.69 5.16
C MET A 139 -1.41 -4.39 5.57
N ILE A 140 -0.44 -4.48 4.65
CA ILE A 140 0.96 -4.15 4.94
C ILE A 140 1.13 -2.68 5.32
N LEU A 141 0.50 -1.76 4.58
CA LEU A 141 0.50 -0.34 4.93
C LEU A 141 -0.12 -0.08 6.32
N GLY A 142 -1.22 -0.76 6.65
CA GLY A 142 -1.87 -0.69 7.97
C GLY A 142 -0.98 -1.19 9.11
N MET A 143 -0.27 -2.30 8.88
CA MET A 143 0.71 -2.81 9.85
C MET A 143 1.85 -1.83 10.05
N PHE A 144 2.38 -1.24 8.98
CA PHE A 144 3.44 -0.23 9.09
C PHE A 144 2.97 1.03 9.81
N ALA A 145 1.77 1.52 9.46
CA ALA A 145 1.15 2.70 10.07
C ALA A 145 0.94 2.54 11.59
N SER A 146 0.72 1.32 12.06
CA SER A 146 0.54 1.06 13.50
C SER A 146 1.83 0.70 14.22
N LEU A 147 2.67 -0.16 13.65
CA LEU A 147 3.86 -0.66 14.33
C LEU A 147 5.03 0.31 14.24
N ILE A 148 5.25 0.94 13.09
CA ILE A 148 6.49 1.68 12.81
C ILE A 148 6.26 3.18 12.80
N ALA A 149 5.20 3.67 12.14
CA ALA A 149 4.95 5.10 12.01
C ALA A 149 4.85 5.87 13.36
N PRO A 150 4.27 5.31 14.46
CA PRO A 150 4.19 6.00 15.74
C PRO A 150 5.55 6.31 16.38
N PHE A 151 6.63 5.63 15.96
CA PHE A 151 7.99 5.95 16.37
C PHE A 151 8.46 7.32 15.90
N GLY A 152 7.90 7.87 14.80
CA GLY A 152 8.12 9.27 14.43
C GLY A 152 7.61 10.23 15.50
N GLY A 153 6.39 10.01 15.98
CA GLY A 153 5.82 10.77 17.09
C GLY A 153 6.56 10.56 18.41
N PHE A 154 7.06 9.36 18.69
CA PHE A 154 7.89 9.11 19.88
C PHE A 154 9.23 9.87 19.80
N PHE A 155 9.89 9.85 18.65
CA PHE A 155 11.14 10.57 18.42
C PHE A 155 10.93 12.09 18.58
N ALA A 156 9.89 12.64 17.94
CA ALA A 156 9.52 14.04 18.09
C ALA A 156 9.20 14.40 19.55
N SER A 157 8.47 13.54 20.27
CA SER A 157 8.22 13.73 21.70
C SER A 157 9.52 13.71 22.51
N GLY A 158 10.47 12.84 22.21
CA GLY A 158 11.79 12.81 22.84
C GLY A 158 12.58 14.09 22.62
N LEU A 159 12.60 14.59 21.38
CA LEU A 159 13.27 15.84 21.02
C LEU A 159 12.69 17.02 21.81
N LYS A 160 11.35 17.11 21.91
CA LYS A 160 10.68 18.17 22.68
C LYS A 160 11.10 18.15 24.15
N ARG A 161 11.18 16.97 24.77
CA ARG A 161 11.61 16.84 26.17
C ARG A 161 13.08 17.20 26.36
N ALA A 162 13.95 16.88 25.40
CA ALA A 162 15.37 17.25 25.46
C ALA A 162 15.56 18.78 25.48
N PHE A 163 14.74 19.53 24.74
CA PHE A 163 14.75 20.99 24.74
C PHE A 163 13.87 21.63 25.83
N LYS A 164 13.31 20.84 26.76
CA LYS A 164 12.39 21.30 27.82
C LYS A 164 11.14 22.04 27.28
N ILE A 165 10.73 21.73 26.04
CA ILE A 165 9.49 22.23 25.43
C ILE A 165 8.42 21.14 25.42
N LYS A 166 7.16 21.54 25.27
CA LYS A 166 6.03 20.60 25.19
C LYS A 166 5.51 20.40 23.78
N ASP A 167 5.38 21.48 23.05
CA ASP A 167 4.85 21.56 21.70
C ASP A 167 5.86 22.36 20.87
N PHE A 168 6.03 22.03 19.58
CA PHE A 168 6.97 22.77 18.72
C PHE A 168 6.48 24.19 18.41
N GLY A 169 5.21 24.49 18.65
CA GLY A 169 4.63 25.81 18.48
C GLY A 169 3.17 25.87 18.90
N HIS A 170 2.52 27.00 18.62
CA HIS A 170 1.11 27.27 18.92
C HIS A 170 0.32 27.63 17.66
N SER A 171 0.57 26.90 16.57
CA SER A 171 -0.06 27.17 15.26
C SER A 171 -1.58 27.01 15.28
N ILE A 172 -2.12 26.10 16.12
CA ILE A 172 -3.56 25.87 16.24
C ILE A 172 -4.00 26.17 17.68
N PRO A 173 -4.88 27.16 17.90
CA PRO A 173 -5.32 27.53 19.23
C PRO A 173 -5.98 26.33 19.93
N GLY A 174 -5.48 25.99 21.11
CA GLY A 174 -5.95 24.88 21.94
C GLY A 174 -5.50 23.47 21.51
N HIS A 175 -4.81 23.30 20.38
CA HIS A 175 -4.51 21.98 19.80
C HIS A 175 -3.03 21.66 19.59
N GLY A 176 -2.14 22.61 19.91
CA GLY A 176 -0.68 22.47 19.82
C GLY A 176 -0.09 23.00 18.51
N GLY A 177 1.11 22.53 18.17
CA GLY A 177 1.79 22.89 16.93
C GLY A 177 1.29 22.08 15.74
N PHE A 178 1.32 22.66 14.54
CA PHE A 178 1.04 21.94 13.30
C PHE A 178 2.02 20.78 13.08
N THR A 179 3.30 21.02 13.37
CA THR A 179 4.37 20.02 13.26
C THR A 179 4.09 18.79 14.14
N ASP A 180 3.56 18.99 15.35
CA ASP A 180 3.23 17.90 16.28
C ASP A 180 2.18 16.91 15.73
N ARG A 181 1.45 17.29 14.67
CA ARG A 181 0.44 16.46 14.00
C ARG A 181 0.98 15.74 12.77
N LEU A 182 2.13 16.17 12.24
CA LEU A 182 2.70 15.62 11.01
C LEU A 182 3.87 14.65 11.25
N ASP A 183 4.36 14.51 12.47
CA ASP A 183 5.52 13.68 12.81
C ASP A 183 5.40 12.23 12.30
N CYS A 184 4.25 11.59 12.53
CA CYS A 184 3.96 10.24 12.04
C CYS A 184 3.62 10.22 10.54
N GLN A 185 3.02 11.30 10.03
CA GLN A 185 2.58 11.42 8.64
C GLN A 185 3.76 11.49 7.68
N PHE A 186 4.85 12.17 8.06
CA PHE A 186 6.05 12.24 7.22
C PHE A 186 6.72 10.87 7.05
N ILE A 187 6.86 10.09 8.13
CA ILE A 187 7.40 8.72 8.04
C ILE A 187 6.50 7.84 7.17
N MET A 188 5.19 7.93 7.37
CA MET A 188 4.22 7.15 6.61
C MET A 188 4.24 7.52 5.11
N GLY A 189 4.31 8.82 4.79
CA GLY A 189 4.37 9.30 3.42
C GLY A 189 5.62 8.81 2.68
N SER A 190 6.80 8.90 3.31
CA SER A 190 8.03 8.35 2.73
C SER A 190 7.97 6.84 2.54
N PHE A 191 7.43 6.09 3.51
CA PHE A 191 7.28 4.65 3.38
C PHE A 191 6.32 4.26 2.27
N SER A 192 5.16 4.92 2.16
CA SER A 192 4.19 4.64 1.10
C SER A 192 4.80 4.80 -0.29
N TYR A 193 5.61 5.84 -0.49
CA TYR A 193 6.27 6.07 -1.77
C TYR A 193 7.29 4.98 -2.08
N LEU A 194 8.19 4.68 -1.14
CA LEU A 194 9.19 3.63 -1.32
C LEU A 194 8.53 2.26 -1.54
N TYR A 195 7.45 1.99 -0.82
CA TYR A 195 6.68 0.77 -0.97
C TYR A 195 6.03 0.67 -2.34
N TYR A 196 5.44 1.76 -2.83
CA TYR A 196 4.89 1.84 -4.19
C TYR A 196 5.97 1.54 -5.23
N GLU A 197 7.10 2.25 -5.19
CA GLU A 197 8.19 2.06 -6.15
C GLU A 197 8.78 0.65 -6.12
N THR A 198 8.85 0.03 -4.95
CA THR A 198 9.49 -1.29 -4.79
C THR A 198 8.57 -2.43 -5.20
N PHE A 199 7.28 -2.37 -4.85
CA PHE A 199 6.38 -3.52 -4.94
C PHE A 199 5.24 -3.38 -5.94
N ILE A 200 4.90 -2.15 -6.34
CA ILE A 200 3.71 -1.87 -7.16
C ILE A 200 4.09 -1.27 -8.51
N SER A 201 5.05 -0.36 -8.54
CA SER A 201 5.53 0.30 -9.75
C SER A 201 5.93 -0.75 -10.78
N SER A 202 5.07 -0.96 -11.77
CA SER A 202 5.43 -1.72 -12.95
C SER A 202 6.31 -0.81 -13.78
N HIS A 203 7.62 -0.92 -13.60
CA HIS A 203 8.55 -0.35 -14.59
C HIS A 203 8.08 -0.84 -15.94
N ASN A 204 7.77 0.08 -16.88
CA ASN A 204 7.26 -0.24 -18.21
C ASN A 204 8.17 -1.28 -18.87
N VAL A 205 7.88 -2.56 -18.67
CA VAL A 205 8.73 -3.62 -19.19
C VAL A 205 8.34 -3.71 -20.65
N ASN A 206 9.18 -3.12 -21.49
CA ASN A 206 9.00 -3.24 -22.92
C ASN A 206 8.99 -4.74 -23.26
N ILE A 207 8.04 -5.17 -24.09
CA ILE A 207 7.94 -6.56 -24.56
C ILE A 207 9.28 -7.03 -25.13
N GLY A 208 10.04 -6.11 -25.77
CA GLY A 208 11.40 -6.38 -26.23
C GLY A 208 12.36 -6.79 -25.11
N ASN A 209 12.33 -6.11 -23.97
CA ASN A 209 13.18 -6.42 -22.82
C ASN A 209 12.77 -7.75 -22.15
N ILE A 210 11.47 -8.04 -22.08
CA ILE A 210 10.97 -9.34 -21.59
C ILE A 210 11.46 -10.46 -22.50
N LEU A 211 11.26 -10.29 -23.82
CA LEU A 211 11.67 -11.28 -24.81
C LEU A 211 13.17 -11.53 -24.76
N GLN A 212 13.97 -10.47 -24.66
CA GLN A 212 15.43 -10.58 -24.52
C GLN A 212 15.82 -11.31 -23.21
N THR A 213 15.16 -11.00 -22.09
CA THR A 213 15.39 -11.69 -20.82
C THR A 213 15.07 -13.17 -20.91
N ILE A 214 13.99 -13.54 -21.62
CA ILE A 214 13.59 -14.93 -21.85
C ILE A 214 14.61 -15.65 -22.72
N ILE A 215 15.01 -15.05 -23.85
CA ILE A 215 15.95 -15.65 -24.80
C ILE A 215 17.33 -15.87 -24.17
N ILE A 216 17.78 -14.95 -23.31
CA ILE A 216 19.12 -15.03 -22.68
C ILE A 216 19.13 -16.01 -21.50
N ASN A 217 18.08 -16.05 -20.68
CA ASN A 217 18.11 -16.76 -19.40
C ASN A 217 17.41 -18.13 -19.39
N LEU A 218 16.57 -18.44 -20.37
CA LEU A 218 15.81 -19.72 -20.41
C LEU A 218 16.36 -20.67 -21.47
N SER A 219 16.32 -21.98 -21.17
CA SER A 219 16.61 -23.02 -22.15
C SER A 219 15.45 -23.21 -23.13
N GLY A 220 15.70 -23.80 -24.29
CA GLY A 220 14.66 -24.04 -25.30
C GLY A 220 13.45 -24.84 -24.78
N ARG A 221 13.65 -25.73 -23.79
CA ARG A 221 12.56 -26.50 -23.16
C ARG A 221 11.73 -25.62 -22.22
N ASP A 222 12.38 -24.75 -21.45
CA ASP A 222 11.71 -23.85 -20.52
C ASP A 222 10.90 -22.78 -21.25
N ILE A 223 11.39 -22.31 -22.40
CA ILE A 223 10.64 -21.42 -23.30
C ILE A 223 9.36 -22.12 -23.79
N LEU A 224 9.46 -23.39 -24.20
CA LEU A 224 8.30 -24.15 -24.66
C LEU A 224 7.26 -24.38 -23.54
N GLN A 225 7.72 -24.60 -22.30
CA GLN A 225 6.86 -24.69 -21.12
C GLN A 225 6.21 -23.35 -20.75
N LEU A 226 6.95 -22.24 -20.90
CA LEU A 226 6.43 -20.89 -20.70
C LEU A 226 5.32 -20.58 -21.71
N VAL A 227 5.53 -20.88 -22.99
CA VAL A 227 4.52 -20.69 -24.05
C VAL A 227 3.25 -21.51 -23.75
N LYS A 228 3.38 -22.77 -23.35
CA LYS A 228 2.24 -23.61 -22.92
C LYS A 228 1.47 -23.00 -21.74
N SER A 229 2.19 -22.43 -20.78
CA SER A 229 1.59 -21.80 -19.58
C SER A 229 0.87 -20.50 -19.91
N LEU A 230 1.50 -19.62 -20.70
CA LEU A 230 0.89 -18.38 -21.21
C LEU A 230 -0.36 -18.67 -22.02
N HIS A 231 -0.30 -19.69 -22.87
CA HIS A 231 -1.43 -20.09 -23.68
C HIS A 231 -2.62 -20.58 -22.84
N SER A 232 -2.37 -21.40 -21.80
CA SER A 232 -3.41 -21.79 -20.84
C SER A 232 -3.99 -20.59 -20.08
N TYR A 233 -3.18 -19.57 -19.78
CA TYR A 233 -3.66 -18.34 -19.16
C TYR A 233 -4.60 -17.57 -20.10
N LEU A 234 -4.23 -17.40 -21.37
CA LEU A 234 -5.02 -16.66 -22.37
C LEU A 234 -6.38 -17.30 -22.67
N TYR A 235 -6.48 -18.63 -22.66
CA TYR A 235 -7.76 -19.33 -22.76
C TYR A 235 -8.64 -19.07 -21.53
N LYS A 236 -8.06 -19.16 -20.32
CA LYS A 236 -8.79 -18.94 -19.06
C LYS A 236 -9.21 -17.50 -18.85
N SER A 237 -8.46 -16.53 -19.37
CA SER A 237 -8.82 -15.12 -19.35
C SER A 237 -9.87 -14.75 -20.40
N GLY A 238 -10.28 -15.69 -21.25
CA GLY A 238 -11.31 -15.48 -22.29
C GLY A 238 -10.82 -14.71 -23.52
N VAL A 239 -9.50 -14.55 -23.68
CA VAL A 239 -8.90 -13.81 -24.81
C VAL A 239 -8.88 -14.67 -26.08
N ILE A 240 -8.76 -15.99 -25.93
CA ILE A 240 -8.64 -16.95 -27.03
C ILE A 240 -9.79 -17.95 -27.00
N ASN A 241 -10.39 -18.23 -28.16
CA ASN A 241 -11.45 -19.21 -28.33
C ASN A 241 -10.93 -20.65 -28.17
N GLU A 242 -11.81 -21.57 -27.75
CA GLU A 242 -11.49 -22.98 -27.53
C GLU A 242 -10.89 -23.68 -28.76
N GLU A 243 -11.38 -23.35 -29.96
CA GLU A 243 -10.86 -23.91 -31.21
C GLU A 243 -9.39 -23.49 -31.46
N THR A 244 -9.07 -22.23 -31.19
CA THR A 244 -7.71 -21.70 -31.32
C THR A 244 -6.78 -22.29 -30.26
N TYR A 245 -7.31 -22.58 -29.07
CA TYR A 245 -6.57 -23.25 -28.02
C TYR A 245 -6.15 -24.67 -28.44
N LEU A 246 -7.07 -25.47 -28.97
CA LEU A 246 -6.75 -26.84 -29.39
C LEU A 246 -5.71 -26.89 -30.51
N LYS A 247 -5.82 -26.02 -31.52
CA LYS A 247 -4.85 -25.91 -32.63
C LYS A 247 -3.44 -25.58 -32.15
N LEU A 248 -3.30 -24.69 -31.17
CA LEU A 248 -2.00 -24.27 -30.63
C LEU A 248 -1.38 -25.34 -29.72
N VAL A 249 -2.18 -26.13 -29.02
CA VAL A 249 -1.67 -27.25 -28.21
C VAL A 249 -1.06 -28.34 -29.09
N GLU A 250 -1.70 -28.62 -30.23
CA GLU A 250 -1.23 -29.60 -31.21
C GLU A 250 0.11 -29.18 -31.87
N LEU A 251 0.29 -27.89 -32.14
CA LEU A 251 1.54 -27.33 -32.69
C LEU A 251 2.72 -27.29 -31.72
N LEU A 252 2.46 -27.43 -30.41
CA LEU A 252 3.47 -27.36 -29.34
C LEU A 252 3.84 -28.75 -28.77
N GLN A 253 3.35 -29.84 -29.37
CA GLN A 253 3.78 -31.22 -29.11
C GLN A 253 5.03 -31.57 -29.90
#